data_AF-W2T6L9-F1
#
_entry.id   AF-W2T6L9-F1
#
_cell.length_a   1.000
_cell.length_b   1.000
_cell.length_c   1.000
_cell.angle_alpha   90.00
_cell.angle_beta   90.00
_cell.angle_gamma   90.00
#
_symmetry.space_group_name_H-M   'P 1'
#
loop_
_entity.id
_entity.type
_entity.pdbx_description
1 polymer ?
#
loop_
_entity_poly.entity_id
_entity_poly.type
_entity_poly.pdbx_seq_one_letter_code
_entity_poly.pdbx_strand_id
1 'polypeptide(L)'
;MGSTRRKEVIQTLEKEMTPSFASFIAHFGYSNRVCAADVARGLAARLEFPRRVPLVERFESSRNILRCFMKSHQDYGPLVKSFDMYKIGLECVWSLVAAAVNQQEVLPTKPWIQDILSSCSQHFYNVHSHQYGGVVIELQSHW
;
A
#
# COMPACT_ATOMS: atom_id res chain seq x y z
N MET A 1 1.30 -5.42 22.63
CA MET A 1 0.37 -6.53 22.96
C MET A 1 1.15 -7.66 23.61
N GLY A 2 0.62 -8.27 24.68
CA GLY A 2 1.18 -9.51 25.24
C GLY A 2 1.00 -10.69 24.27
N SER A 3 1.86 -11.72 24.36
CA SER A 3 1.88 -12.84 23.40
C SER A 3 0.60 -13.66 23.40
N THR A 4 -0.04 -13.84 24.56
CA THR A 4 -1.31 -14.57 24.74
C THR A 4 -2.45 -13.88 24.00
N ARG A 5 -2.63 -12.58 24.25
CA ARG A 5 -3.67 -11.77 23.60
C ARG A 5 -3.48 -11.67 22.09
N ARG A 6 -2.23 -11.70 21.59
CA ARG A 6 -1.95 -11.73 20.14
C ARG A 6 -2.44 -13.03 19.52
N LYS A 7 -2.23 -14.18 20.17
CA LYS A 7 -2.70 -15.49 19.67
C LYS A 7 -4.22 -15.56 19.64
N GLU A 8 -4.89 -15.12 20.70
CA GLU A 8 -6.35 -15.11 20.79
C GLU A 8 -7.00 -14.24 19.69
N VAL A 9 -6.43 -13.06 19.42
CA VAL A 9 -6.91 -12.18 18.35
C VAL A 9 -6.75 -12.85 16.98
N ILE A 10 -5.60 -13.46 16.69
CA ILE A 10 -5.38 -14.14 15.42
C ILE A 10 -6.36 -15.30 15.25
N GLN A 11 -6.53 -16.15 16.27
CA GLN A 11 -7.46 -17.29 16.21
C GLN A 11 -8.90 -16.86 15.99
N THR A 12 -9.33 -15.79 16.67
CA THR A 12 -10.67 -15.22 16.47
C THR A 12 -10.83 -14.71 15.05
N LEU A 13 -9.85 -13.96 14.53
CA LEU A 13 -9.90 -13.43 13.16
C LEU A 13 -9.88 -14.55 12.12
N GLU A 14 -9.07 -15.59 12.28
CA GLU A 14 -9.02 -16.74 11.37
C GLU A 14 -10.35 -17.50 11.32
N LYS A 15 -11.07 -17.57 12.45
CA LYS A 15 -12.39 -18.20 12.52
C LYS A 15 -13.45 -17.38 11.79
N GLU A 16 -13.42 -16.06 11.94
CA GLU A 16 -14.47 -15.16 11.43
C GLU A 16 -14.18 -14.65 10.00
N MET A 17 -12.92 -14.66 9.53
CA MET A 17 -12.55 -14.24 8.17
C MET A 17 -12.54 -15.42 7.19
N THR A 18 -13.57 -15.52 6.36
CA THR A 18 -13.54 -16.34 5.14
C THR A 18 -13.33 -15.46 3.91
N PRO A 19 -12.41 -15.81 2.98
CA PRO A 19 -11.53 -16.97 2.97
C PRO A 19 -10.16 -16.74 3.63
N SER A 20 -9.63 -17.78 4.28
CA SER A 20 -8.23 -17.82 4.74
C SER A 20 -7.26 -17.76 3.54
N PHE A 21 -6.25 -16.91 3.61
CA PHE A 21 -5.22 -16.80 2.57
C PHE A 21 -3.90 -17.45 3.04
N ALA A 22 -3.44 -18.46 2.30
CA ALA A 22 -2.13 -19.06 2.56
C ALA A 22 -1.00 -18.14 2.05
N SER A 23 -0.02 -17.85 2.90
CA SER A 23 1.14 -17.04 2.54
C SER A 23 2.42 -17.54 3.22
N PHE A 24 3.56 -17.01 2.79
CA PHE A 24 4.88 -17.35 3.32
C PHE A 24 5.35 -16.29 4.31
N ILE A 25 5.95 -16.71 5.41
CA ILE A 25 6.53 -15.82 6.42
C ILE A 25 8.03 -16.05 6.47
N ALA A 26 8.79 -14.98 6.26
CA ALA A 26 10.23 -14.98 6.45
C ALA A 26 10.58 -14.47 7.86
N HIS A 27 11.53 -15.17 8.50
CA HIS A 27 11.99 -14.88 9.85
C HIS A 27 13.35 -14.17 9.78
N PHE A 28 13.45 -13.01 10.44
CA PHE A 28 14.66 -12.19 10.48
C PHE A 28 15.12 -11.99 11.91
N GLY A 29 16.27 -12.60 12.26
CA GLY A 29 16.78 -12.59 13.62
C GLY A 29 15.82 -13.29 14.60
N TYR A 30 15.78 -12.80 15.84
CA TYR A 30 15.07 -13.48 16.92
C TYR A 30 13.56 -13.18 16.99
N SER A 31 13.13 -11.97 16.62
CA SER A 31 11.75 -11.51 16.90
C SER A 31 11.00 -10.97 15.67
N ASN A 32 11.69 -10.68 14.56
CA ASN A 32 11.05 -10.05 13.41
C ASN A 32 10.56 -11.11 12.42
N ARG A 33 9.29 -11.01 12.06
CA ARG A 33 8.63 -11.86 11.06
C ARG A 33 7.98 -10.95 10.04
N VAL A 34 8.15 -11.26 8.77
CA VAL A 34 7.57 -10.48 7.67
C VAL A 34 6.86 -11.42 6.70
N CYS A 35 5.63 -11.08 6.33
CA CYS A 35 4.86 -11.81 5.34
C CYS A 35 5.31 -11.45 3.92
N ALA A 36 5.36 -12.42 3.01
CA ALA A 36 5.71 -12.21 1.60
C ALA A 36 4.78 -11.19 0.91
N ALA A 37 3.48 -11.19 1.27
CA ALA A 37 2.52 -10.22 0.75
C ALA A 37 2.87 -8.78 1.17
N ASP A 38 3.36 -8.58 2.40
CA ASP A 38 3.72 -7.25 2.88
C ASP A 38 4.97 -6.73 2.16
N VAL A 39 5.95 -7.60 1.92
CA VAL A 39 7.12 -7.27 1.08
C VAL A 39 6.68 -6.85 -0.32
N ALA A 40 5.81 -7.62 -0.97
CA ALA A 40 5.30 -7.31 -2.29
C ALA A 40 4.58 -5.95 -2.32
N ARG A 41 3.72 -5.67 -1.34
CA ARG A 41 3.00 -4.40 -1.20
C ARG A 41 3.93 -3.21 -0.97
N GLY A 42 4.92 -3.35 -0.10
CA GLY A 42 5.92 -2.31 0.14
C GLY A 42 6.72 -1.98 -1.12
N LEU A 43 7.14 -3.00 -1.88
CA LEU A 43 7.85 -2.81 -3.14
C LEU A 43 6.94 -2.20 -4.21
N ALA A 44 5.67 -2.59 -4.28
CA ALA A 44 4.70 -1.97 -5.19
C ALA A 44 4.56 -0.46 -4.90
N ALA A 45 4.47 -0.06 -3.63
CA ALA A 45 4.43 1.36 -3.26
C ALA A 45 5.67 2.14 -3.73
N ARG A 46 6.85 1.51 -3.76
CA ARG A 46 8.08 2.11 -4.30
C ARG A 46 8.10 2.20 -5.81
N LEU A 47 7.47 1.25 -6.50
CA LEU A 47 7.29 1.32 -7.94
C LEU A 47 6.32 2.44 -8.31
N GLU A 48 5.32 2.72 -7.49
CA GLU A 48 4.33 3.77 -7.77
C GLU A 48 4.77 5.17 -7.33
N PHE A 49 5.58 5.28 -6.27
CA PHE A 49 5.98 6.58 -5.70
C PHE A 49 7.47 6.68 -5.32
N PRO A 50 8.07 7.88 -5.46
CA PRO A 50 7.47 9.12 -5.97
C PRO A 50 7.48 9.20 -7.50
N ARG A 51 6.39 9.68 -8.12
CA ARG A 51 6.24 9.71 -9.59
C ARG A 51 7.20 10.65 -10.32
N ARG A 52 7.78 11.63 -9.62
CA ARG A 52 8.83 12.52 -10.14
C ARG A 52 10.13 11.81 -10.52
N VAL A 53 10.33 10.58 -10.03
CA VAL A 53 11.49 9.75 -10.33
C VAL A 53 11.14 8.81 -11.50
N PRO A 54 12.01 8.67 -12.51
CA PRO A 54 11.80 7.74 -13.61
C PRO A 54 11.47 6.32 -13.14
N LEU A 55 10.61 5.62 -13.88
CA LEU A 55 10.20 4.25 -13.51
C LEU A 55 11.39 3.29 -13.39
N VAL A 56 12.39 3.43 -14.28
CA VAL A 56 13.59 2.60 -14.26
C VAL A 56 14.38 2.73 -12.95
N GLU A 57 14.51 3.95 -12.43
CA GLU A 57 15.20 4.20 -11.16
C GLU A 57 14.40 3.65 -9.97
N ARG A 58 13.08 3.79 -9.99
CA ARG A 58 12.18 3.18 -8.99
C ARG A 58 12.24 1.66 -9.00
N PHE A 59 12.34 1.06 -10.18
CA PHE A 59 12.49 -0.38 -10.35
C PHE A 59 13.83 -0.86 -9.80
N GLU A 60 14.95 -0.24 -10.17
CA GLU A 60 16.26 -0.61 -9.65
C GLU A 60 16.34 -0.40 -8.12
N SER A 61 15.75 0.67 -7.59
CA SER A 61 15.64 0.88 -6.15
C SER A 61 14.88 -0.26 -5.47
N SER A 62 13.71 -0.63 -5.98
CA SER A 62 12.87 -1.71 -5.44
C SER A 62 13.58 -3.08 -5.51
N ARG A 63 14.24 -3.35 -6.64
CA ARG A 63 15.05 -4.56 -6.84
C ARG A 63 16.21 -4.64 -5.86
N ASN A 64 16.89 -3.52 -5.59
CA ASN A 64 17.98 -3.46 -4.63
C ASN A 64 17.48 -3.71 -3.20
N ILE A 65 16.33 -3.14 -2.81
CA ILE A 65 15.70 -3.41 -1.50
C ILE A 65 15.39 -4.91 -1.36
N LEU A 66 14.77 -5.53 -2.37
CA LEU A 66 14.46 -6.96 -2.36
C LEU A 66 15.73 -7.82 -2.28
N ARG A 67 16.77 -7.45 -3.03
CA ARG A 67 18.06 -8.16 -3.00
C ARG A 67 18.72 -8.09 -1.61
N CYS A 68 18.70 -6.92 -0.98
CA CYS A 68 19.21 -6.74 0.39
C CYS A 68 18.40 -7.58 1.39
N PHE A 69 17.08 -7.61 1.25
CA PHE A 69 16.20 -8.45 2.06
C PHE A 69 16.53 -9.94 1.94
N MET A 70 16.74 -10.45 0.72
CA MET A 70 17.00 -11.88 0.49
C MET A 70 18.38 -12.35 0.93
N LYS A 71 19.42 -11.50 0.87
CA LYS A 71 20.80 -11.92 1.16
C LYS A 71 21.13 -12.08 2.64
N SER A 72 20.25 -11.62 3.55
CA SER A 72 20.37 -11.63 5.02
C SER A 72 21.63 -10.90 5.55
N HIS A 73 21.53 -10.25 6.71
CA HIS A 73 22.56 -9.40 7.36
C HIS A 73 22.68 -7.92 6.95
N GLN A 74 21.68 -7.31 6.30
CA GLN A 74 21.71 -5.87 5.98
C GLN A 74 20.55 -5.07 6.58
N ASP A 75 20.76 -3.75 6.62
CA ASP A 75 19.79 -2.74 7.04
C ASP A 75 18.42 -2.94 6.37
N TYR A 76 17.41 -3.26 7.18
CA TYR A 76 16.02 -3.40 6.73
C TYR A 76 15.28 -2.06 6.67
N GLY A 77 15.91 -0.95 7.06
CA GLY A 77 15.34 0.39 7.06
C GLY A 77 14.68 0.78 5.74
N PRO A 78 15.27 0.51 4.56
CA PRO A 78 14.64 0.79 3.27
C PRO A 78 13.32 0.04 3.04
N LEU A 79 13.24 -1.23 3.48
CA LEU A 79 12.04 -2.05 3.40
C LEU A 79 10.98 -1.56 4.39
N VAL A 80 11.36 -1.25 5.63
CA VAL A 80 10.43 -0.70 6.64
C VAL A 80 9.82 0.61 6.14
N LYS A 81 10.64 1.53 5.59
CA LYS A 81 10.15 2.77 4.97
C LYS A 81 9.16 2.51 3.84
N SER A 82 9.34 1.43 3.07
CA SER A 82 8.39 1.06 2.02
C SER A 82 7.03 0.63 2.57
N PHE A 83 7.00 -0.02 3.75
CA PHE A 83 5.75 -0.37 4.42
C PHE A 83 5.02 0.86 4.93
N ASP A 84 5.73 1.85 5.46
CA ASP A 84 5.10 3.08 5.94
C ASP A 84 4.53 3.89 4.77
N MET A 85 5.23 3.96 3.63
CA MET A 85 4.68 4.54 2.40
C MET A 85 3.40 3.82 1.95
N TYR A 86 3.39 2.49 1.98
CA TYR A 86 2.22 1.71 1.59
C TYR A 86 1.02 1.95 2.50
N LYS A 87 1.22 2.04 3.83
CA LYS A 87 0.14 2.35 4.79
C LYS A 87 -0.48 3.72 4.51
N ILE A 88 0.35 4.74 4.30
CA ILE A 88 -0.12 6.08 3.95
C ILE A 88 -0.91 6.03 2.63
N GLY A 89 -0.42 5.29 1.64
CA GLY A 89 -1.13 5.08 0.37
C GLY A 89 -2.51 4.45 0.57
N LEU A 90 -2.62 3.44 1.43
CA LEU A 90 -3.91 2.82 1.76
C LEU A 90 -4.88 3.78 2.44
N GLU A 91 -4.41 4.63 3.36
CA GLU A 91 -5.22 5.65 4.01
C GLU A 91 -5.76 6.68 2.99
N CYS A 92 -4.92 7.09 2.05
CA CYS A 92 -5.32 7.97 0.95
C CYS A 92 -6.36 7.31 0.04
N VAL A 93 -6.14 6.06 -0.37
CA VAL A 93 -7.08 5.31 -1.21
C VAL A 93 -8.42 5.14 -0.50
N TRP A 94 -8.41 4.74 0.78
CA TRP A 94 -9.63 4.61 1.56
C TRP A 94 -10.40 5.92 1.66
N SER A 95 -9.70 7.02 1.92
CA SER A 95 -10.33 8.33 2.04
C SER A 95 -10.94 8.80 0.71
N LEU A 96 -10.27 8.51 -0.42
CA LEU A 96 -10.78 8.79 -1.75
C LEU A 96 -12.05 7.98 -2.05
N VAL A 97 -12.01 6.67 -1.77
CA VAL A 97 -13.18 5.79 -1.96
C VAL A 97 -14.34 6.23 -1.08
N ALA A 98 -14.09 6.54 0.19
CA ALA A 98 -15.10 7.02 1.11
C ALA A 98 -15.73 8.34 0.61
N ALA A 99 -14.92 9.27 0.08
CA ALA A 99 -15.43 10.51 -0.51
C ALA A 99 -16.32 10.23 -1.73
N ALA A 100 -15.85 9.42 -2.69
CA ALA A 100 -16.59 9.09 -3.90
C ALA A 100 -17.93 8.39 -3.60
N VAL A 101 -17.95 7.47 -2.64
CA VAL A 101 -19.17 6.79 -2.18
C VAL A 101 -20.14 7.77 -1.51
N ASN A 102 -19.64 8.61 -0.60
CA ASN A 102 -20.48 9.57 0.13
C ASN A 102 -21.06 10.66 -0.77
N GLN A 103 -20.33 11.04 -1.83
CA GLN A 103 -20.75 12.05 -2.79
C GLN A 103 -21.60 11.48 -3.93
N GLN A 104 -21.88 10.17 -3.93
CA GLN A 104 -22.62 9.47 -5.00
C GLN A 104 -21.98 9.67 -6.39
N GLU A 105 -20.66 9.85 -6.46
CA GLU A 105 -19.92 9.99 -7.72
C GLU A 105 -19.86 8.67 -8.51
N VAL A 106 -20.24 7.55 -7.86
CA VAL A 106 -20.42 6.24 -8.50
C VAL A 106 -21.84 6.15 -9.09
N LEU A 107 -22.00 6.61 -10.34
CA LEU A 107 -23.29 6.54 -11.04
C LEU A 107 -23.53 5.12 -11.57
N PRO A 108 -24.68 4.49 -11.27
CA PRO A 108 -25.02 3.17 -11.79
C PRO A 108 -25.50 3.27 -13.24
N THR A 109 -24.58 3.47 -14.18
CA THR A 109 -24.86 3.29 -15.62
C THR A 109 -24.48 1.87 -16.04
N LYS A 110 -25.42 1.11 -16.62
CA LYS A 110 -25.11 -0.21 -17.20
C LYS A 110 -24.28 -0.08 -18.48
N PRO A 111 -23.55 -1.14 -18.92
CA PRO A 111 -23.02 -2.27 -18.15
C PRO A 111 -21.62 -2.01 -17.56
N TRP A 112 -21.13 -0.77 -17.61
CA TRP A 112 -19.80 -0.37 -17.13
C TRP A 112 -19.93 0.80 -16.14
N ILE A 113 -19.30 0.66 -14.97
CA ILE A 113 -19.16 1.76 -14.01
C ILE A 113 -18.12 2.72 -14.60
N GLN A 114 -18.53 3.96 -14.86
CA GLN A 114 -17.63 5.04 -15.27
C GLN A 114 -17.37 5.92 -14.05
N ASP A 115 -16.21 5.74 -13.41
CA ASP A 115 -15.80 6.56 -12.26
C ASP A 115 -15.34 7.95 -12.75
N ILE A 116 -16.04 9.01 -12.33
CA ILE A 116 -15.65 10.40 -12.58
C ILE A 116 -14.81 10.89 -11.39
N LEU A 117 -13.53 10.51 -11.34
CA LEU A 117 -12.61 10.89 -10.25
C LEU A 117 -12.01 12.32 -10.39
N SER A 118 -12.62 13.22 -11.18
CA SER A 118 -12.00 14.52 -11.48
C SER A 118 -12.06 15.53 -10.32
N SER A 119 -13.09 15.48 -9.47
CA SER A 119 -13.28 16.46 -8.39
C SER A 119 -12.58 16.11 -7.08
N CYS A 120 -12.57 14.83 -6.67
CA CYS A 120 -11.94 14.43 -5.41
C CYS A 120 -10.40 14.51 -5.43
N SER A 121 -9.77 14.37 -6.60
CA SER A 121 -8.31 14.42 -6.75
C SER A 121 -7.73 15.81 -6.42
N GLN A 122 -8.45 16.90 -6.73
CA GLN A 122 -8.01 18.27 -6.50
C GLN A 122 -8.13 18.72 -5.04
N HIS A 123 -9.13 18.23 -4.28
CA HIS A 123 -9.27 18.57 -2.86
C HIS A 123 -8.22 17.83 -2.00
N PHE A 124 -7.89 16.58 -2.35
CA PHE A 124 -6.84 15.80 -1.68
C PHE A 124 -5.44 16.41 -1.89
N TYR A 125 -5.20 16.99 -3.07
CA TYR A 125 -3.94 17.65 -3.41
C TYR A 125 -3.62 18.84 -2.50
N ASN A 126 -4.64 19.57 -2.02
CA ASN A 126 -4.46 20.76 -1.18
C ASN A 126 -4.28 20.45 0.32
N VAL A 127 -4.82 19.35 0.82
CA VAL A 127 -4.76 19.04 2.26
C VAL A 127 -3.45 18.36 2.67
N HIS A 128 -2.85 17.53 1.79
CA HIS A 128 -1.62 16.79 2.12
C HIS A 128 -0.32 17.37 1.54
N SER A 129 -0.39 18.42 0.71
CA SER A 129 0.80 19.07 0.12
C SER A 129 1.68 19.78 1.16
N HIS A 130 1.13 20.17 2.32
CA HIS A 130 1.87 20.90 3.35
C HIS A 130 2.71 20.04 4.29
N GLN A 131 2.57 18.70 4.30
CA GLN A 131 3.35 17.83 5.19
C GLN A 131 4.18 16.76 4.49
N TYR A 132 3.77 16.22 3.34
CA TYR A 132 4.56 15.21 2.63
C TYR A 132 4.39 15.38 1.13
N GLY A 133 5.49 15.71 0.45
CA GLY A 133 5.49 16.14 -0.95
C GLY A 133 4.67 15.26 -1.88
N GLY A 134 3.60 15.86 -2.41
CA GLY A 134 2.89 15.56 -3.65
C GLY A 134 2.79 14.09 -4.07
N VAL A 135 1.71 13.43 -3.65
CA VAL A 135 1.23 12.18 -4.27
C VAL A 135 0.33 12.58 -5.43
N VAL A 136 0.86 12.54 -6.66
CA VAL A 136 0.08 12.74 -7.88
C VAL A 136 -0.47 11.39 -8.32
N ILE A 137 -1.79 11.21 -8.28
CA ILE A 137 -2.44 10.08 -8.98
C ILE A 137 -2.99 10.63 -10.29
N GLU A 138 -2.13 10.65 -11.30
CA GLU A 138 -2.52 10.90 -12.69
C GLU A 138 -3.08 9.58 -13.26
N LEU A 139 -4.37 9.57 -13.59
CA LEU A 139 -5.01 8.52 -14.35
C LEU A 139 -4.82 8.87 -15.84
N GLN A 140 -3.83 8.26 -16.48
CA GLN A 140 -3.73 8.33 -17.95
C GLN A 140 -4.84 7.48 -18.56
N SER A 141 -5.88 8.14 -19.05
CA SER A 141 -6.86 7.58 -19.98
C SER A 141 -6.23 7.52 -21.37
N HIS A 142 -5.65 6.37 -21.71
CA HIS A 142 -5.34 6.05 -23.11
C HIS A 142 -6.60 5.48 -23.76
N TRP A 143 -7.20 6.30 -24.64
CA TRP A 143 -8.00 5.81 -25.75
C TRP A 143 -7.10 5.14 -26.78
#